data_AF-A0A942GFX8-F1
#
_entry.id   AF-A0A942GFX8-F1
#
_cell.length_a   1.000
_cell.length_b   1.000
_cell.length_c   1.000
_cell.angle_alpha   90.00
_cell.angle_beta   90.00
_cell.angle_gamma   90.00
#
_symmetry.space_group_name_H-M   'P 1'
#
loop_
_entity.id
_entity.type
_entity.pdbx_description
1 polymer ?
#
loop_
_entity_poly.entity_id
_entity_poly.type
_entity_poly.pdbx_seq_one_letter_code
_entity_poly.pdbx_strand_id
1 'polypeptide(L)'
;MTQMQKARQGLITKEMEQAAAAEGVSAEMLRQGLADGTVVLPANPRHRTLEPRAIGRGLKTKVNANIGTSIDFPDTAAELCKLREVVSAGADAVMDLSTGS
;
A
#
# COMPACT_ATOMS: atom_id res chain seq x y z
N MET A 1 1.89 -17.18 2.52
CA MET A 1 3.29 -16.72 2.64
C MET A 1 3.33 -15.22 2.35
N THR A 2 4.03 -14.44 3.18
CA THR A 2 4.12 -12.97 3.06
C THR A 2 5.23 -12.53 2.10
N GLN A 3 5.24 -11.26 1.70
CA GLN A 3 6.32 -10.70 0.86
C GLN A 3 7.69 -10.78 1.56
N MET A 4 7.76 -10.51 2.87
CA MET A 4 8.98 -10.66 3.66
C MET A 4 9.50 -12.11 3.67
N GLN A 5 8.63 -13.11 3.82
CA GLN A 5 9.05 -14.51 3.80
C GLN A 5 9.65 -14.91 2.44
N LYS A 6 9.01 -14.49 1.34
CA LYS A 6 9.52 -14.72 -0.02
C LYS A 6 10.86 -14.01 -0.25
N ALA A 7 10.97 -12.76 0.21
CA ALA A 7 12.21 -11.99 0.12
C ALA A 7 13.38 -12.66 0.84
N ARG A 8 13.16 -13.20 2.05
CA ARG A 8 14.17 -13.95 2.82
C ARG A 8 14.59 -15.26 2.17
N GLN A 9 13.77 -15.82 1.28
CA GLN A 9 14.10 -16.99 0.46
C GLN A 9 14.84 -16.61 -0.83
N GLY A 10 15.18 -15.33 -1.02
CA GLY A 10 15.82 -14.84 -2.25
C GLY A 10 14.85 -14.68 -3.42
N LEU A 11 13.53 -14.79 -3.20
CA LEU A 11 12.54 -14.67 -4.26
C LEU A 11 12.17 -13.22 -4.50
N ILE A 12 12.26 -12.80 -5.76
CA ILE A 12 11.67 -11.55 -6.25
C ILE A 12 10.27 -11.87 -6.78
N THR A 13 9.27 -11.15 -6.28
CA THR A 13 7.87 -11.33 -6.71
C THR A 13 7.45 -10.27 -7.71
N LYS A 14 6.37 -10.53 -8.45
CA LYS A 14 5.75 -9.54 -9.33
C LYS A 14 5.37 -8.26 -8.58
N GLU A 15 4.89 -8.38 -7.33
CA GLU A 15 4.57 -7.19 -6.53
C GLU A 15 5.82 -6.38 -6.18
N MET A 16 6.96 -7.04 -5.93
CA MET A 16 8.24 -6.35 -5.71
C MET A 16 8.72 -5.64 -6.97
N GLU A 17 8.60 -6.26 -8.15
CA GLU A 17 8.97 -5.65 -9.43
C GLU A 17 8.13 -4.40 -9.72
N GLN A 18 6.81 -4.49 -9.52
CA GLN A 18 5.89 -3.36 -9.72
C GLN A 18 6.19 -2.20 -8.76
N ALA A 19 6.38 -2.49 -7.48
CA ALA A 19 6.72 -1.48 -6.49
C ALA A 19 8.11 -0.86 -6.76
N ALA A 20 9.10 -1.66 -7.15
CA ALA A 20 10.42 -1.16 -7.50
C ALA A 20 10.39 -0.23 -8.73
N ALA A 21 9.63 -0.60 -9.76
CA ALA A 21 9.42 0.25 -10.94
C ALA A 21 8.75 1.58 -10.58
N ALA A 22 7.74 1.57 -9.70
CA ALA A 22 7.08 2.79 -9.21
C ALA A 22 8.02 3.72 -8.42
N GLU A 23 8.96 3.15 -7.68
CA GLU A 23 9.96 3.90 -6.91
C GLU A 23 11.15 4.37 -7.77
N GLY A 24 11.41 3.73 -8.91
CA GLY A 24 12.60 3.97 -9.73
C GLY A 24 13.86 3.31 -9.14
N VAL A 25 13.69 2.18 -8.46
CA VAL A 25 14.78 1.41 -7.83
C VAL A 25 14.83 -0.02 -8.39
N SER A 26 15.87 -0.80 -8.06
CA SER A 26 15.94 -2.20 -8.49
C SER A 26 15.06 -3.11 -7.61
N ALA A 27 14.50 -4.16 -8.22
CA ALA A 27 13.72 -5.16 -7.50
C ALA A 27 14.55 -5.87 -6.41
N GLU A 28 15.86 -6.02 -6.63
CA GLU A 28 16.77 -6.61 -5.65
C GLU A 28 16.99 -5.70 -4.42
N MET A 29 17.09 -4.37 -4.61
CA MET A 29 17.13 -3.43 -3.49
C MET A 29 15.87 -3.57 -2.63
N LEU A 30 14.71 -3.68 -3.28
CA LEU A 30 13.44 -3.84 -2.59
C LEU A 30 13.32 -5.19 -1.86
N ARG A 31 13.74 -6.27 -2.51
CA ARG A 31 13.81 -7.62 -1.91
C ARG A 31 14.71 -7.62 -0.68
N GLN A 32 15.89 -7.00 -0.75
CA GLN A 32 16.81 -6.90 0.39
C GLN A 32 16.17 -6.09 1.53
N GLY A 33 15.57 -4.94 1.24
CA GLY A 33 14.87 -4.12 2.24
C GLY A 33 13.72 -4.88 2.94
N LEU A 34 12.97 -5.69 2.18
CA LEU A 34 11.92 -6.58 2.71
C LEU A 34 12.49 -7.70 3.58
N ALA A 35 13.61 -8.30 3.17
CA ALA A 35 14.25 -9.37 3.93
C ALA A 35 14.80 -8.85 5.28
N ASP A 36 15.39 -7.65 5.26
CA ASP A 36 15.97 -6.96 6.41
C ASP A 36 14.93 -6.29 7.31
N GLY A 37 13.67 -6.22 6.86
CA GLY A 37 12.58 -5.58 7.60
C GLY A 37 12.65 -4.05 7.65
N THR A 38 13.45 -3.43 6.78
CA THR A 38 13.54 -1.96 6.65
C THR A 38 12.53 -1.38 5.65
N VAL A 39 11.92 -2.27 4.86
CA VAL A 39 10.84 -1.98 3.91
C VAL A 39 9.71 -2.98 4.12
N VAL A 40 8.46 -2.53 3.94
CA VAL A 40 7.26 -3.36 3.89
C VAL A 40 6.53 -3.18 2.57
N LEU A 41 5.82 -4.23 2.13
CA LEU A 41 5.01 -4.23 0.93
C LEU A 41 3.64 -4.84 1.26
N PRO A 42 2.65 -4.01 1.67
CA PRO A 42 1.29 -4.47 1.94
C PRO A 42 0.64 -4.97 0.66
N ALA A 43 0.53 -6.29 0.51
CA ALA A 43 -0.02 -6.92 -0.69
C ALA A 43 -0.84 -8.15 -0.30
N ASN A 44 -2.03 -7.90 0.28
CA ASN A 44 -2.97 -8.97 0.61
C ASN A 44 -3.42 -9.66 -0.70
N PRO A 45 -3.26 -10.99 -0.86
CA PRO A 45 -3.67 -11.71 -2.07
C PRO A 45 -5.16 -11.58 -2.43
N ARG A 46 -6.01 -11.17 -1.48
CA ARG A 46 -7.43 -10.90 -1.72
C ARG A 46 -7.69 -9.54 -2.39
N HIS A 47 -6.76 -8.60 -2.32
CA HIS A 47 -6.86 -7.28 -2.95
C HIS A 47 -6.35 -7.36 -4.41
N ARG A 48 -7.17 -7.91 -5.30
CA ARG A 48 -6.78 -8.25 -6.69
C ARG A 48 -6.50 -7.04 -7.60
N THR A 49 -7.06 -5.89 -7.26
CA THR A 49 -6.94 -4.62 -8.00
C THR A 49 -5.84 -3.72 -7.44
N LEU A 50 -5.04 -4.21 -6.49
CA LEU A 50 -4.00 -3.42 -5.83
C LEU A 50 -2.90 -3.04 -6.81
N GLU A 51 -2.54 -1.76 -6.82
CA GLU A 51 -1.25 -1.28 -7.32
C GLU A 51 -0.24 -1.31 -6.17
N PRO A 52 0.78 -2.19 -6.18
CA PRO A 52 1.66 -2.34 -5.04
C PRO A 52 2.52 -1.09 -4.79
N ARG A 53 2.50 -0.58 -3.55
CA ARG A 53 3.38 0.50 -3.06
C ARG A 53 4.20 -0.02 -1.89
N ALA A 54 5.52 0.14 -1.99
CA ALA A 54 6.41 -0.20 -0.89
C ALA A 54 6.64 1.00 0.03
N ILE A 55 6.86 0.73 1.32
CA ILE A 55 7.02 1.75 2.36
C ILE A 55 8.27 1.40 3.15
N GLY A 56 9.22 2.32 3.27
CA GLY A 56 10.40 2.11 4.09
C GLY A 56 11.61 2.93 3.68
N ARG A 57 12.75 2.58 4.26
CA ARG A 57 14.01 3.33 4.10
C ARG A 57 14.48 3.30 2.64
N GLY A 58 14.91 4.47 2.14
CA GLY A 58 15.47 4.60 0.79
C GLY A 58 14.42 4.69 -0.33
N LEU A 59 13.13 4.71 0.01
CA LEU A 59 12.02 4.93 -0.91
C LEU A 59 11.46 6.35 -0.75
N LYS A 60 10.59 6.77 -1.67
CA LYS A 60 9.88 8.06 -1.54
C LYS A 60 8.99 8.03 -0.29
N THR A 61 8.87 9.19 0.38
CA THR A 61 7.91 9.37 1.47
C THR A 61 6.49 9.05 1.00
N LYS A 62 5.72 8.38 1.85
CA LYS A 62 4.36 7.91 1.56
C LYS A 62 3.33 8.68 2.36
N VAL A 63 2.19 8.95 1.74
CA VAL A 63 1.06 9.65 2.37
C VAL A 63 -0.13 8.69 2.48
N ASN A 64 -0.69 8.59 3.68
CA ASN A 64 -1.93 7.87 3.94
C ASN A 64 -3.07 8.87 4.13
N ALA A 65 -4.20 8.62 3.47
CA ALA A 65 -5.44 9.35 3.71
C ALA A 65 -6.42 8.51 4.55
N ASN A 66 -7.07 9.13 5.52
CA ASN A 66 -8.13 8.47 6.29
C ASN A 66 -9.49 8.86 5.75
N ILE A 67 -10.34 7.87 5.52
CA ILE A 67 -11.76 8.02 5.23
C ILE A 67 -12.56 7.24 6.27
N GLY A 68 -13.88 7.36 6.24
CA GLY A 68 -14.77 6.58 7.08
C GLY A 68 -16.00 7.35 7.52
N THR A 69 -17.08 6.62 7.73
CA THR A 69 -18.34 7.14 8.26
C THR A 69 -18.28 7.35 9.78
N SER A 70 -19.18 8.18 10.29
CA SER A 70 -19.46 8.28 11.72
C SER A 70 -20.96 8.13 11.99
N ILE A 71 -21.34 8.03 13.27
CA ILE A 71 -22.75 8.00 13.68
C ILE A 71 -23.49 9.25 13.19
N ASP A 72 -22.82 10.40 13.21
CA ASP A 72 -23.39 11.68 12.78
C ASP A 72 -23.43 11.82 11.24
N PHE A 73 -22.54 11.11 10.53
CA PHE A 73 -22.41 11.15 9.08
C PHE A 73 -22.18 9.73 8.50
N PRO A 74 -23.24 8.91 8.35
CA PRO A 74 -23.16 7.51 7.91
C PRO A 74 -23.13 7.34 6.38
N ASP A 75 -22.96 8.40 5.60
CA ASP A 75 -23.13 8.37 4.15
C ASP A 75 -21.95 7.70 3.42
N THR A 76 -22.14 6.44 3.04
CA THR A 76 -21.15 5.67 2.26
C THR A 76 -20.90 6.26 0.86
N ALA A 77 -21.89 6.90 0.25
CA ALA A 77 -21.71 7.50 -1.09
C ALA A 77 -20.73 8.68 -1.03
N ALA A 78 -20.81 9.48 0.04
CA ALA A 78 -19.83 10.53 0.32
C ALA A 78 -18.43 9.96 0.57
N GLU A 79 -18.31 8.85 1.30
CA GLU A 79 -17.02 8.17 1.51
C GLU A 79 -16.40 7.65 0.21
N LEU A 80 -17.21 7.08 -0.69
CA LEU A 80 -16.74 6.66 -2.01
C LEU A 80 -16.28 7.85 -2.87
N CYS A 81 -16.90 9.02 -2.71
CA CYS A 81 -16.45 10.25 -3.34
C CYS A 81 -15.08 10.66 -2.79
N LYS A 82 -14.93 10.72 -1.47
CA LYS A 82 -13.64 11.02 -0.81
C LYS A 82 -12.55 10.03 -1.23
N LEU A 83 -12.84 8.73 -1.29
CA LEU A 83 -11.90 7.71 -1.75
C LEU A 83 -11.37 8.02 -3.16
N ARG A 84 -12.26 8.38 -4.09
CA ARG A 84 -11.85 8.73 -5.46
C ARG A 84 -10.97 9.98 -5.49
N GLU A 85 -11.33 11.01 -4.72
CA GLU A 85 -10.56 12.26 -4.65
C GLU A 85 -9.18 12.07 -4.02
N VAL A 86 -9.05 11.28 -2.95
CA VAL A 86 -7.73 11.06 -2.33
C VAL A 86 -6.82 10.23 -3.23
N VAL A 87 -7.38 9.27 -3.97
CA VAL A 87 -6.62 8.48 -4.95
C VAL A 87 -6.19 9.36 -6.14
N SER A 88 -7.09 10.22 -6.65
CA SER A 88 -6.76 11.14 -7.76
C SER A 88 -5.73 12.20 -7.35
N ALA A 89 -5.75 12.64 -6.09
CA ALA A 89 -4.76 13.54 -5.50
C ALA A 89 -3.40 12.88 -5.22
N GLY A 90 -3.29 11.55 -5.36
CA GLY A 90 -2.03 10.82 -5.25
C GLY A 90 -1.71 10.25 -3.87
N ALA A 91 -2.71 9.99 -3.01
CA ALA A 91 -2.48 9.26 -1.77
C ALA A 91 -1.91 7.84 -2.07
N ASP A 92 -0.83 7.46 -1.37
CA ASP A 92 -0.20 6.14 -1.56
C ASP A 92 -0.97 5.01 -0.85
N ALA A 93 -1.71 5.35 0.19
CA ALA A 93 -2.53 4.44 0.97
C ALA A 93 -3.80 5.14 1.47
N VAL A 94 -4.83 4.34 1.70
CA VAL A 94 -6.09 4.80 2.30
C VAL A 94 -6.48 3.84 3.42
N MET A 95 -6.93 4.40 4.54
CA MET A 95 -7.47 3.65 5.67
C MET A 95 -8.94 4.02 5.88
N ASP A 96 -9.79 3.00 5.92
CA ASP A 96 -11.18 3.14 6.34
C ASP A 96 -11.27 3.03 7.86
N LEU A 97 -11.70 4.11 8.50
CA LEU A 97 -11.88 4.26 9.95
C LEU A 97 -13.36 4.41 10.31
N SER A 98 -14.26 3.88 9.49
CA SER A 98 -15.70 3.93 9.72
C SER A 98 -16.09 3.42 11.11
N THR A 99 -16.89 4.23 11.80
CA THR A 99 -17.47 3.92 13.13
C THR A 99 -19.00 3.97 13.14
N GLY A 100 -19.61 4.55 12.10
CA GLY A 100 -21.05 4.55 11.87
C GLY A 100 -21.49 3.40 10.95
N SER A 101 -22.76 3.05 11.03
CA SER A 101 -23.42 2.04 10.20
C SER A 101 -24.46 2.66 9.27
#